data_AF-F9XR37-F1
#
_entry.id   AF-F9XR37-F1
#
_cell.length_a   1.000
_cell.length_b   1.000
_cell.length_c   1.000
_cell.angle_alpha   90.00
_cell.angle_beta   90.00
_cell.angle_gamma   90.00
#
_symmetry.space_group_name_H-M   'P 1'
#
loop_
_entity.id
_entity.type
_entity.pdbx_description
1 polymer ?
#
loop_
_entity_poly.entity_id
_entity_poly.type
_entity_poly.pdbx_seq_one_letter_code
_entity_poly.pdbx_strand_id
1 'polypeptide(L)' 'VLMGEVEDQIRNVQKKSTTSFAEWIPNNVQIALHSVPPRELNMSSTFVGNSISIQELFKRRACRRHF' A
#
# COMPACT_ATOMS: atom_id res chain seq x y z
N VAL A 1 8.03 10.35 14.80
CA VAL A 1 6.99 10.75 13.83
C VAL A 1 5.67 10.79 14.56
N LEU A 2 4.90 11.88 14.41
CA LEU A 2 3.57 11.99 15.01
C LEU A 2 2.53 11.31 14.11
N MET A 3 1.52 10.68 14.72
CA MET A 3 0.47 9.97 13.96
C MET A 3 -0.23 10.90 12.94
N GLY A 4 -0.54 12.13 13.34
CA GLY A 4 -1.22 13.10 12.47
C GLY A 4 -0.44 13.47 11.21
N GLU A 5 0.89 13.53 11.29
CA GLU A 5 1.73 13.83 10.12
C GLU A 5 1.67 12.68 9.10
N VAL A 6 1.62 11.43 9.57
CA VAL A 6 1.48 10.25 8.71
C VAL A 6 0.10 10.21 8.06
N GLU A 7 -0.94 10.52 8.83
CA GLU A 7 -2.32 10.59 8.33
C GLU A 7 -2.48 11.66 7.25
N ASP A 8 -1.89 12.84 7.42
CA ASP A 8 -1.93 13.92 6.43
C ASP A 8 -1.23 13.54 5.12
N GLN A 9 -0.08 12.87 5.22
CA GLN A 9 0.63 12.36 4.03
C GLN A 9 -0.20 11.32 3.28
N ILE A 10 -0.80 10.37 3.99
CA ILE A 10 -1.61 9.31 3.38
C ILE A 10 -2.88 9.89 2.76
N ARG A 11 -3.51 10.87 3.42
CA ARG A 11 -4.64 11.61 2.85
C ARG A 11 -4.27 12.37 1.58
N ASN A 12 -3.07 12.95 1.51
CA ASN A 12 -2.58 13.60 0.29
C ASN A 12 -2.34 12.60 -0.85
N VAL A 13 -1.85 11.39 -0.57
CA VAL A 13 -1.71 10.33 -1.58
C VAL A 13 -3.08 9.90 -2.10
N GLN A 14 -4.05 9.69 -1.20
CA GLN A 14 -5.43 9.36 -1.59
C GLN A 14 -6.06 10.43 -2.47
N LYS A 15 -5.86 11.71 -2.14
CA LYS A 15 -6.38 12.84 -2.95
C LYS A 15 -5.74 12.92 -4.34
N LYS A 16 -4.44 12.64 -4.45
CA LYS A 16 -3.71 12.68 -5.73
C LYS A 16 -4.07 11.53 -6.66
N SER A 17 -4.48 10.39 -6.11
CA SER A 17 -4.73 9.15 -6.86
C SER A 17 -6.07 8.53 -6.50
N THR A 18 -7.12 9.34 -6.39
CA THR A 18 -8.48 8.89 -6.01
C THR A 18 -8.98 7.74 -6.88
N THR A 19 -8.71 7.78 -8.19
CA THR A 19 -9.13 6.73 -9.15
C THR A 19 -8.45 5.37 -8.94
N SER A 20 -7.36 5.32 -8.18
CA SER A 20 -6.66 4.06 -7.88
C SER A 20 -7.25 3.31 -6.70
N PHE A 21 -8.19 3.91 -5.96
CA PHE A 21 -8.84 3.32 -4.80
C PHE A 21 -10.29 2.94 -5.14
N ALA A 22 -10.75 1.81 -4.59
CA ALA A 22 -12.12 1.36 -4.79
C ALA A 22 -13.10 2.27 -4.01
N GLU A 23 -13.90 3.06 -4.72
CA GLU A 23 -14.84 4.04 -4.14
C GLU A 23 -15.95 3.39 -3.30
N TRP A 24 -16.32 2.16 -3.61
CA TRP A 24 -17.38 1.42 -2.93
C TRP A 24 -16.95 0.83 -1.57
N ILE A 25 -15.65 0.85 -1.24
CA ILE A 25 -15.15 0.45 0.08
C ILE A 25 -14.80 1.72 0.87
N PRO A 26 -15.58 2.09 1.89
CA PRO A 26 -15.22 3.21 2.76
C PRO A 26 -13.98 2.86 3.59
N ASN A 27 -13.10 3.84 3.81
CA ASN A 27 -11.91 3.72 4.67
C ASN A 27 -11.02 2.49 4.37
N ASN A 28 -10.76 2.25 3.08
CA ASN A 28 -9.98 1.11 2.58
C ASN A 28 -8.45 1.19 2.82
N VAL A 29 -7.98 2.22 3.54
CA VAL A 29 -6.58 2.37 3.95
C VAL A 29 -6.53 2.45 5.47
N GLN A 30 -5.69 1.59 6.07
CA GLN A 30 -5.43 1.58 7.49
C GLN A 30 -3.95 1.84 7.74
N ILE A 31 -3.66 2.50 8.85
CA ILE A 31 -2.33 2.95 9.21
C ILE A 31 -2.01 2.38 10.59
N ALA A 32 -0.83 1.77 10.71
CA ALA A 32 -0.30 1.31 11.99
C ALA A 32 1.09 1.90 12.18
N LEU A 33 1.32 2.51 13.35
CA LEU A 33 2.62 3.05 13.73
C LEU A 33 3.22 2.17 14.82
N HIS A 34 4.46 1.72 14.61
CA HIS A 34 5.23 1.02 15.63
C HIS A 34 6.40 1.89 16.09
N SER A 35 6.60 1.98 17.41
CA SER A 35 7.60 2.88 18.03
C SER A 35 9.03 2.34 17.96
N VAL A 36 9.20 1.02 17.86
CA VAL A 36 10.51 0.37 17.79
C VAL A 36 10.87 0.09 16.32
N PRO A 37 11.94 0.67 15.77
CA PRO A 37 12.35 0.36 14.41
C PRO A 37 13.02 -1.03 14.33
N PRO A 38 13.05 -1.64 13.13
CA PRO A 38 13.79 -2.88 12.90
C PRO A 38 15.30 -2.66 13.08
N ARG A 39 16.04 -3.75 13.32
CA ARG A 39 17.50 -3.69 13.48
C ARG A 39 18.14 -3.04 12.25
N GLU A 40 19.15 -2.20 12.48
CA GLU A 40 19.96 -1.53 11.45
C GLU A 40 19.30 -0.38 10.67
N LEU A 41 18.02 -0.06 10.94
CA LEU A 41 17.33 1.05 10.29
C LEU A 41 16.81 2.06 11.31
N ASN A 42 16.91 3.35 10.99
CA ASN A 42 16.36 4.43 11.81
C ASN A 42 14.84 4.61 11.61
N MET A 43 14.31 4.18 10.46
CA MET A 43 12.89 4.23 10.11
C MET A 43 12.59 3.19 9.03
N SER A 44 11.43 2.55 9.10
CA SER A 44 10.95 1.63 8.08
C SER A 44 9.44 1.78 7.89
N SER A 45 8.96 1.59 6.67
CA SER A 45 7.53 1.50 6.37
C SER A 45 7.26 0.22 5.59
N THR A 46 6.16 -0.46 5.91
CA THR A 46 5.70 -1.65 5.19
C THR A 46 4.34 -1.35 4.60
N PHE A 47 4.21 -1.51 3.28
CA PHE A 47 2.94 -1.33 2.58
C PHE A 47 2.35 -2.69 2.22
N VAL A 48 1.11 -2.93 2.64
CA VAL A 48 0.33 -4.11 2.28
C VAL A 48 -0.90 -3.65 1.50
N GLY A 49 -0.95 -3.97 0.21
CA GLY A 49 -2.02 -3.55 -0.68
C GLY A 49 -2.65 -4.72 -1.39
N ASN A 50 -3.97 -4.82 -1.34
CA ASN A 50 -4.75 -5.70 -2.21
C ASN A 50 -5.12 -4.92 -3.49
N SER A 51 -4.32 -5.07 -4.55
CA SER A 51 -4.52 -4.35 -5.82
C SER A 51 -4.85 -5.32 -6.95
N ILE A 52 -5.77 -4.90 -7.83
CA ILE A 52 -6.12 -5.62 -9.06
C ILE A 52 -4.88 -5.86 -9.95
N SER A 53 -3.84 -5.03 -9.84
CA SER A 53 -2.58 -5.19 -10.57
C SER A 53 -1.90 -6.55 -10.33
N ILE A 54 -2.21 -7.27 -9.24
CA ILE A 54 -1.66 -8.61 -8.98
C ILE A 54 -2.01 -9.62 -10.08
N GLN A 55 -3.10 -9.40 -10.82
CA GLN A 55 -3.52 -10.24 -11.95
C GLN A 55 -2.43 -10.36 -13.02
N GLU A 56 -1.63 -9.31 -13.23
CA GLU A 56 -0.58 -9.31 -14.26
C GLU A 56 0.53 -10.30 -13.93
N LEU A 57 0.83 -10.47 -12.64
CA LEU A 57 1.81 -11.43 -12.18
C LEU A 57 1.35 -12.88 -12.45
N PHE A 58 0.06 -13.14 -12.27
CA PHE A 58 -0.55 -14.43 -12.62
C PHE A 58 -0.59 -14.67 -14.13
N LYS A 59 -0.96 -13.66 -14.94
CA LYS A 59 -0.92 -13.74 -16.42
C LYS A 59 0.49 -14.05 -16.93
N ARG A 60 1.51 -13.39 -16.39
CA ARG A 60 2.92 -13.64 -16.74
C ARG A 60 3.37 -15.07 -16.44
N ARG A 61 2.97 -15.64 -15.29
CA ARG A 61 3.26 -17.04 -14.94
C ARG A 61 2.52 -18.02 -15.85
N ALA A 62 1.26 -17.73 -16.18
CA ALA A 62 0.45 -18.56 -17.08
C ALA A 62 1.02 -18.61 -18.51
N CYS A 63 1.50 -17.47 -19.03
CA CYS A 63 2.13 -17.38 -20.35
C CYS A 63 3.41 -18.25 -20.43
N ARG A 64 4.24 -18.32 -19.37
CA ARG A 64 5.47 -19.14 -19.34
C ARG A 64 5.24 -20.65 -19.25
N ARG A 65 4.03 -21.11 -18.91
CA ARG A 65 3.70 -22.54 -18.77
C ARG A 65 3.32 -23.23 -20.09
N HIS A 66 3.31 -22.50 -21.20
CA HIS A 66 3.00 -23.00 -22.54
C HIS A 66 4.26 -23.28 -23.40
N PHE A 67 5.42 -23.44 -22.75
CA PHE A 67 6.63 -24.01 -23.35
C PHE A 67 7.03 -25.28 -22.60
#